data_AF-A0ABD4A497-F1
#
_entry.id   AF-A0ABD4A497-F1
#
_cell.length_a   1.000
_cell.length_b   1.000
_cell.length_c   1.000
_cell.angle_alpha   90.00
_cell.angle_beta   90.00
_cell.angle_gamma   90.00
#
_symmetry.space_group_name_H-M   'P 1'
#
loop_
_entity.id
_entity.type
_entity.pdbx_description
1 polymer ?
#
loop_
_entity_poly.entity_id
_entity_poly.type
_entity_poly.pdbx_seq_one_letter_code
_entity_poly.pdbx_strand_id
1 'polypeptide(L)'
;MAIIPQLSLFAWEEIEELGDFERLRLVIEYMPDEQLMRVLEKERGKGRDDYPIRAMWNALWKREYNKRTAVERVNSRIDQVFGFENHTIRGIKKMTVRCGLALCVMLAMALGRIKEKQAQNMRSLVCAV
;
A
#
# COMPACT_ATOMS: atom_id res chain seq x y z
N MET A 1 32.08 3.07 15.36
CA MET A 1 30.66 2.74 15.58
C MET A 1 29.86 3.58 14.60
N ALA A 2 29.51 3.03 13.44
CA ALA A 2 28.81 3.78 12.40
C ALA A 2 27.32 3.83 12.73
N ILE A 3 26.85 5.00 13.16
CA ILE A 3 25.43 5.31 13.17
C ILE A 3 25.07 5.51 11.70
N ILE A 4 24.41 4.52 11.10
CA ILE A 4 23.77 4.71 9.80
C ILE A 4 22.59 5.62 10.09
N PRO A 5 22.59 6.90 9.67
CA PRO A 5 21.40 7.71 9.80
C PRO A 5 20.29 6.96 9.07
N GLN A 6 19.19 6.74 9.77
CA GLN A 6 17.98 6.25 9.13
C GLN A 6 17.58 7.34 8.14
N LEU A 7 18.00 7.21 6.88
CA LEU A 7 17.33 7.91 5.80
C LEU A 7 15.85 7.54 5.99
N SER A 8 15.01 8.52 6.28
CA SER A 8 13.58 8.30 6.34
C SER A 8 13.19 7.77 4.96
N LEU A 9 13.09 6.45 4.86
CA LEU A 9 12.68 5.76 3.64
C LEU A 9 11.24 6.14 3.26
N PHE A 10 10.58 6.87 4.17
CA PHE A 10 9.18 6.98 4.46
C PHE A 10 8.97 8.22 5.34
N ALA A 11 9.43 9.40 4.91
CA ALA A 11 8.91 10.66 5.47
C ALA A 11 7.47 10.83 4.96
N TRP A 12 6.59 9.93 5.39
CA TRP A 12 5.19 9.95 5.03
C TRP A 12 4.44 10.99 5.83
N GLU A 13 5.04 11.69 6.81
CA GLU A 13 4.34 12.73 7.57
C GLU A 13 3.67 13.74 6.62
N GLU A 14 4.41 14.17 5.60
CA GLU A 14 3.92 15.09 4.57
C GLU A 14 2.80 14.52 3.69
N ILE A 15 2.70 13.19 3.57
CA ILE A 15 1.68 12.50 2.75
C ILE A 15 0.52 12.02 3.62
N GLU A 16 0.77 11.62 4.86
CA GLU A 16 -0.20 11.13 5.83
C GLU A 16 -1.12 12.26 6.30
N GLU A 17 -0.60 13.48 6.41
CA GLU A 17 -1.41 14.66 6.70
C GLU A 17 -2.29 15.09 5.53
N LEU A 18 -1.96 14.67 4.30
CA LEU A 18 -2.78 14.99 3.13
C LEU A 18 -4.09 14.19 3.13
N GLY A 19 -5.16 14.87 2.76
CA GLY A 19 -6.45 14.23 2.49
C GLY A 19 -6.39 13.30 1.28
N ASP A 20 -7.28 12.31 1.27
CA ASP A 20 -7.39 11.28 0.23
C ASP A 20 -7.38 11.82 -1.21
N PHE A 21 -8.01 12.98 -1.43
CA PHE A 21 -8.07 13.62 -2.74
C PHE A 21 -6.71 14.18 -3.17
N GLU A 22 -6.00 14.85 -2.28
CA GLU A 22 -4.67 15.41 -2.55
C GLU A 22 -3.65 14.30 -2.82
N ARG A 23 -3.72 13.20 -2.05
CA ARG A 23 -2.86 12.04 -2.32
C ARG A 23 -3.14 11.41 -3.68
N LEU A 24 -4.42 11.26 -4.05
CA LEU A 24 -4.80 10.76 -5.38
C LEU A 24 -4.32 11.69 -6.49
N ARG A 25 -4.39 13.00 -6.27
CA ARG A 25 -3.89 14.00 -7.20
C ARG A 25 -2.39 13.84 -7.43
N LEU A 26 -1.61 13.68 -6.36
CA LEU A 26 -0.17 13.41 -6.47
C LEU A 26 0.10 12.13 -7.26
N VAL A 27 -0.64 11.05 -7.00
CA VAL A 27 -0.49 9.79 -7.76
C VAL A 27 -0.71 10.01 -9.26
N ILE A 28 -1.74 10.76 -9.64
CA ILE A 28 -2.04 11.04 -11.05
C ILE A 28 -0.98 11.96 -11.66
N GLU A 29 -0.53 12.98 -10.93
CA GLU A 29 0.42 13.99 -11.41
C GLU A 29 1.83 13.41 -11.65
N TYR A 30 2.30 12.52 -10.78
CA TYR A 30 3.62 11.90 -10.89
C TYR A 30 3.63 10.61 -11.72
N MET A 31 2.49 10.18 -12.23
CA MET A 31 2.42 8.96 -13.03
C MET A 31 3.04 9.16 -14.41
N PRO A 32 3.94 8.27 -14.87
CA PRO A 32 4.51 8.36 -16.22
C PRO A 32 3.55 7.77 -17.27
N ASP A 33 2.32 8.28 -17.35
CA ASP A 33 1.27 7.77 -18.25
C ASP A 33 1.14 8.56 -19.57
N GLU A 34 1.85 9.68 -19.70
CA GLU A 34 1.71 10.60 -20.84
C GLU A 34 1.95 9.94 -22.21
N GLN A 35 2.96 9.07 -22.32
CA GLN A 35 3.22 8.34 -23.56
C GLN A 35 2.04 7.42 -23.92
N LEU A 36 1.46 6.75 -22.93
CA LEU A 36 0.30 5.89 -23.12
C LEU A 36 -0.93 6.74 -23.51
N MET A 37 -1.16 7.87 -22.85
CA MET A 37 -2.29 8.75 -23.14
C MET A 37 -2.26 9.23 -24.60
N ARG A 38 -1.09 9.65 -25.10
CA ARG A 38 -0.92 10.08 -26.50
C ARG A 38 -1.22 8.97 -27.50
N VAL A 39 -0.78 7.74 -27.22
CA VAL A 39 -1.07 6.59 -28.08
C VAL A 39 -2.57 6.33 -28.11
N LEU A 40 -3.22 6.28 -26.95
CA LEU A 40 -4.66 6.04 -26.86
C LEU A 40 -5.47 7.15 -27.53
N GLU A 41 -5.10 8.41 -27.35
CA GLU A 41 -5.75 9.57 -27.97
C GLU A 41 -5.61 9.56 -29.48
N LYS A 42 -4.45 9.12 -29.99
CA LYS A 42 -4.22 8.96 -31.43
C LYS A 42 -5.08 7.85 -32.03
N GLU A 43 -5.12 6.68 -31.40
CA GLU A 43 -5.90 5.52 -31.87
C GLU A 43 -7.40 5.80 -31.88
N ARG A 44 -7.88 6.63 -30.95
CA ARG A 44 -9.29 7.00 -30.86
C ARG A 44 -9.81 7.75 -32.10
N GLY A 45 -8.99 8.60 -32.73
CA GLY A 45 -9.41 9.40 -33.88
C GLY A 45 -10.47 10.47 -33.56
N LYS A 46 -11.39 10.75 -34.51
CA LYS A 46 -12.27 11.94 -34.52
C LYS A 46 -13.77 11.65 -34.27
N GLY A 47 -14.06 10.64 -33.46
CA GLY A 47 -15.43 10.26 -33.09
C GLY A 47 -16.02 11.13 -31.96
N ARG A 48 -17.19 10.73 -31.45
CA ARG A 48 -17.89 11.41 -30.33
C ARG A 48 -17.06 11.34 -29.04
N ASP A 49 -16.98 12.47 -28.32
CA ASP A 49 -16.14 12.65 -27.12
C ASP A 49 -16.91 12.95 -25.82
N ASP A 50 -17.91 12.12 -25.51
CA ASP A 50 -18.62 12.25 -24.23
C ASP A 50 -17.77 11.79 -23.03
N TYR A 51 -16.77 10.92 -23.28
CA TYR A 51 -15.86 10.38 -22.27
C TYR A 51 -14.40 10.48 -22.73
N PRO A 52 -13.68 11.53 -22.33
CA PRO A 52 -12.27 11.69 -22.68
C PRO A 52 -11.41 10.58 -22.08
N ILE A 53 -10.39 10.12 -22.82
CA ILE A 53 -9.51 9.03 -22.40
C ILE A 53 -8.86 9.31 -21.04
N ARG A 54 -8.34 10.53 -20.84
CA ARG A 54 -7.71 10.92 -19.58
C ARG A 54 -8.69 10.90 -18.40
N ALA A 55 -9.95 11.30 -18.63
CA ALA A 55 -10.97 11.24 -17.59
C ALA A 55 -11.29 9.78 -17.20
N MET A 56 -11.41 8.90 -18.19
CA MET A 56 -11.59 7.46 -17.97
C MET A 56 -10.39 6.83 -17.26
N TRP A 57 -9.18 7.20 -17.66
CA TRP A 57 -7.94 6.74 -17.05
C TRP A 57 -7.82 7.15 -15.58
N ASN A 58 -8.12 8.41 -15.26
CA ASN A 58 -8.13 8.91 -13.89
C ASN A 58 -9.20 8.20 -13.03
N ALA A 59 -10.36 7.89 -13.61
CA ALA A 59 -11.41 7.14 -12.92
C ALA A 59 -10.98 5.69 -12.62
N LEU A 60 -10.28 5.04 -13.56
CA LEU A 60 -9.68 3.73 -13.34
C LEU A 60 -8.64 3.77 -12.22
N TRP A 61 -7.75 4.76 -12.22
CA TRP A 61 -6.75 4.92 -11.16
C TRP A 61 -7.36 5.22 -9.81
N LYS A 62 -8.39 6.06 -9.74
CA LYS A 62 -9.13 6.28 -8.49
C LYS A 62 -9.64 4.96 -7.91
N ARG A 63 -10.18 4.08 -8.76
CA ARG A 63 -10.66 2.76 -8.34
C ARG A 63 -9.53 1.89 -7.79
N GLU A 64 -8.38 1.86 -8.46
CA GLU A 64 -7.23 1.08 -8.00
C GLU A 64 -6.61 1.66 -6.72
N TYR A 65 -6.49 2.99 -6.63
CA TYR A 65 -5.95 3.70 -5.47
C TYR A 65 -6.79 3.49 -4.20
N ASN A 66 -8.10 3.28 -4.33
CA ASN A 66 -8.96 2.95 -3.18
C ASN A 66 -8.57 1.62 -2.49
N LYS A 67 -7.86 0.72 -3.17
CA LYS A 67 -7.38 -0.53 -2.57
C LYS A 67 -6.21 -0.33 -1.60
N ARG A 68 -5.59 0.87 -1.56
CA ARG A 68 -4.44 1.19 -0.68
C ARG A 68 -4.72 0.91 0.80
N THR A 69 -5.96 1.08 1.24
CA THR A 69 -6.39 0.85 2.62
C THR A 69 -6.10 -0.58 3.10
N ALA A 70 -6.04 -1.56 2.19
CA ALA A 70 -5.60 -2.90 2.53
C ALA A 70 -4.10 -2.95 2.86
N VAL A 71 -3.27 -2.25 2.08
CA VAL A 71 -1.82 -2.16 2.27
C VAL A 71 -1.48 -1.36 3.53
N GLU A 72 -2.12 -0.21 3.74
CA GLU A 72 -1.95 0.63 4.93
C GLU A 72 -2.27 -0.15 6.22
N ARG A 73 -3.32 -1.00 6.20
CA ARG A 73 -3.64 -1.88 7.32
C ARG A 73 -2.58 -2.94 7.59
N VAL A 74 -1.91 -3.45 6.56
CA VAL A 74 -0.79 -4.40 6.74
C VAL A 74 0.41 -3.67 7.34
N ASN A 75 0.76 -2.49 6.82
CA ASN A 75 1.86 -1.67 7.35
C ASN A 75 1.61 -1.32 8.82
N SER A 76 0.42 -0.81 9.15
CA SER A 76 0.03 -0.52 10.54
C SER A 76 0.17 -1.74 11.46
N ARG A 77 -0.12 -2.96 11.00
CA ARG A 77 0.11 -4.17 11.82
C ARG A 77 1.58 -4.47 12.04
N ILE A 78 2.40 -4.30 11.01
CA ILE A 78 3.84 -4.50 11.10
C ILE A 78 4.44 -3.50 12.09
N ASP A 79 4.03 -2.24 12.00
CA ASP A 79 4.58 -1.16 12.82
C ASP A 79 4.06 -1.22 14.27
N GLN A 80 2.74 -1.28 14.46
CA GLN A 80 2.09 -1.19 15.77
C GLN A 80 1.96 -2.56 16.47
N VAL A 81 1.51 -3.60 15.77
CA VAL A 81 1.19 -4.90 16.41
C VAL A 81 2.45 -5.75 16.59
N PHE A 82 3.33 -5.79 15.59
CA PHE A 82 4.63 -6.47 15.71
C PHE A 82 5.70 -5.57 16.35
N GLY A 83 5.40 -4.29 16.57
CA GLY A 83 6.26 -3.36 17.31
C GLY A 83 7.55 -2.99 16.57
N PHE A 84 7.54 -3.03 15.23
CA PHE A 84 8.73 -2.70 14.46
C PHE A 84 8.98 -1.19 14.36
N GLU A 85 8.02 -0.34 14.71
CA GLU A 85 8.27 1.10 14.84
C GLU A 85 9.24 1.38 16.01
N ASN A 86 9.06 0.69 17.14
CA ASN A 86 9.85 0.87 18.35
C ASN A 86 10.81 -0.31 18.59
N HIS A 87 11.74 -0.53 17.64
CA HIS A 87 12.68 -1.64 17.70
C HIS A 87 14.14 -1.20 17.94
N THR A 88 14.96 -2.10 18.48
CA THR A 88 16.42 -1.88 18.65
C THR A 88 17.26 -2.52 17.54
N ILE A 89 16.61 -2.94 16.45
CA ILE A 89 17.21 -3.75 15.38
C ILE A 89 18.15 -2.90 14.54
N ARG A 90 19.41 -3.33 14.43
CA ARG A 90 20.42 -2.68 13.57
C ARG A 90 20.72 -3.52 12.33
N GLY A 91 20.56 -2.90 11.16
CA GLY A 91 20.94 -3.44 9.85
C GLY A 91 19.76 -3.92 8.99
N ILE A 92 19.74 -3.47 7.74
CA ILE A 92 18.62 -3.70 6.80
C ILE A 92 18.31 -5.18 6.60
N LYS A 93 19.33 -6.04 6.41
CA LYS A 93 19.14 -7.49 6.20
C LYS A 93 18.40 -8.15 7.36
N LYS A 94 18.70 -7.77 8.62
CA LYS A 94 18.04 -8.33 9.80
C LYS A 94 16.59 -7.87 9.90
N MET A 95 16.32 -6.63 9.51
CA MET A 95 14.97 -6.08 9.47
C MET A 95 14.13 -6.75 8.38
N THR A 96 14.67 -6.90 7.17
CA THR A 96 14.00 -7.58 6.06
C THR A 96 13.56 -9.01 6.43
N VAL A 97 14.44 -9.77 7.10
CA VAL A 97 14.11 -11.14 7.54
C VAL A 97 12.96 -11.15 8.56
N ARG A 98 12.93 -10.20 9.50
CA ARG A 98 11.87 -10.12 10.52
C ARG A 98 10.53 -9.67 9.94
N CYS A 99 10.54 -8.71 9.02
CA CYS A 99 9.33 -8.34 8.27
C CYS A 99 8.79 -9.54 7.46
N GLY A 100 9.67 -10.28 6.79
CA GLY A 100 9.30 -11.51 6.09
C GLY A 100 8.68 -12.55 7.03
N LEU A 101 9.26 -12.76 8.20
CA LEU A 101 8.71 -13.68 9.20
C LEU A 101 7.34 -13.23 9.71
N ALA A 102 7.16 -11.94 10.00
CA ALA A 102 5.88 -11.37 10.45
C ALA A 102 4.77 -11.58 9.40
N LEU A 103 5.08 -11.40 8.12
CA LEU A 103 4.17 -11.69 7.00
C LEU A 103 3.79 -13.17 6.96
N CYS A 104 4.76 -14.08 7.08
CA CYS A 104 4.49 -15.51 7.13
C CYS A 104 3.59 -15.89 8.33
N VAL A 105 3.83 -15.31 9.51
CA VAL A 105 3.01 -15.54 10.71
C VAL A 105 1.58 -15.05 10.50
N MET A 106 1.39 -13.86 9.90
CA MET A 106 0.06 -13.34 9.59
C MET A 106 -0.73 -14.28 8.66
N LEU A 107 -0.09 -14.83 7.63
CA LEU A 107 -0.71 -15.79 6.72
C LEU A 107 -1.03 -17.12 7.41
N ALA A 108 -0.10 -17.64 8.22
CA ALA A 108 -0.30 -18.87 8.97
C ALA A 108 -1.46 -18.76 9.97
N MET A 109 -1.58 -17.64 10.68
CA MET A 109 -2.67 -17.37 11.61
C MET A 109 -4.02 -17.30 10.89
N ALA A 110 -4.09 -16.60 9.76
CA ALA A 110 -5.31 -16.53 8.95
C ALA A 110 -5.74 -17.93 8.49
N LEU A 111 -4.80 -18.75 8.03
CA LEU A 111 -5.06 -20.13 7.61
C LEU A 111 -5.54 -21.01 8.77
N GLY A 112 -4.91 -20.90 9.95
CA GLY A 112 -5.29 -21.64 11.15
C GLY A 112 -6.74 -21.37 11.57
N ARG A 113 -7.13 -20.09 11.62
CA ARG A 113 -8.51 -19.69 12.00
C ARG A 113 -9.56 -20.16 11.00
N ILE A 114 -9.23 -20.18 9.70
CA ILE A 114 -10.14 -20.75 8.69
C ILE A 114 -10.32 -22.25 8.91
N LYS A 115 -9.24 -22.99 9.20
CA LYS A 115 -9.30 -24.42 9.50
C LYS A 115 -10.10 -24.72 10.77
N GLU A 116 -10.01 -23.87 11.78
CA GLU A 116 -10.79 -23.96 13.03
C GLU A 116 -12.23 -23.46 12.89
N LYS A 117 -12.70 -23.17 11.66
CA LYS A 117 -14.03 -22.60 11.36
C LYS A 117 -14.31 -21.25 12.03
N GLN A 118 -13.27 -20.54 12.48
CA GLN A 118 -13.35 -19.19 13.06
C GLN A 118 -13.09 -18.12 11.98
N ALA A 119 -13.82 -18.16 10.87
CA ALA A 119 -13.60 -17.26 9.74
C ALA A 119 -13.74 -15.77 10.12
N GLN A 120 -14.62 -15.45 11.07
CA GLN A 120 -14.80 -14.11 11.63
C GLN A 120 -13.51 -13.54 12.23
N ASN A 121 -12.65 -14.41 12.76
CA ASN A 121 -11.43 -14.03 13.45
C ASN A 121 -10.21 -14.05 12.55
N MET A 122 -10.31 -14.41 11.27
CA MET A 122 -9.16 -14.57 10.35
C MET A 122 -8.15 -13.39 10.34
N ARG A 123 -8.63 -12.18 10.68
CA ARG A 123 -7.84 -10.94 10.69
C ARG A 123 -7.23 -10.58 12.05
N SER A 124 -7.67 -11.19 13.14
CA SER A 124 -7.16 -10.85 14.48
C SER A 124 -5.84 -11.59 14.75
N LEU A 125 -4.93 -10.91 15.44
CA LEU A 125 -3.63 -11.44 15.86
C LEU A 125 -3.62 -11.84 17.34
N VAL A 126 -4.60 -11.35 18.11
CA VAL A 126 -4.75 -11.64 19.55
C VAL A 126 -5.56 -12.93 19.71
N CYS A 127 -5.17 -13.73 20.72
CA CYS A 127 -5.60 -15.11 21.00
C CYS A 127 -7.07 -15.43 20.65
N ALA A 128 -7.26 -16.67 20.16
CA ALA A 128 -8.51 -17.37 20.38
C ALA A 128 -8.74 -17.44 21.90
N VAL A 129 -9.76 -16.72 22.38
CA VAL A 129 -10.34 -16.95 23.71
C VAL A 129 -11.34 -18.08 23.58
#